data_AF-A0A535KKG6-F1
#
_entry.id   AF-A0A535KKG6-F1
#
_cell.length_a   1.000
_cell.length_b   1.000
_cell.length_c   1.000
_cell.angle_alpha   90.00
_cell.angle_beta   90.00
_cell.angle_gamma   90.00
#
_symmetry.space_group_name_H-M   'P 1'
#
loop_
_entity.id
_entity.type
_entity.pdbx_description
1 polymer ?
#
loop_
_entity_poly.entity_id
_entity_poly.type
_entity_poly.pdbx_seq_one_letter_code
_entity_poly.pdbx_strand_id
1 'polypeptide(L)'
;MLLQAIKEMEQHYKGPHLAHHLVRFRTILRRSKTLTALDKQIVEDRLYPYDSLLDEDPDIQERIARGIEKGKIEGQQKAVIDFIEVRFPALVEVAQEQVVQLNKPDELSRLVKQIALAPDEATARWVLGTFAA
;
A
#
# COMPACT_ATOMS: atom_id res chain seq x y z
N MET A 1 -33.24 -5.04 11.13
CA MET A 1 -32.43 -6.29 11.10
C MET A 1 -30.94 -6.02 11.17
N LEU A 2 -30.33 -5.24 10.25
CA LEU A 2 -28.88 -5.01 10.24
C LEU A 2 -28.34 -4.27 11.48
N LEU A 3 -29.04 -3.24 11.95
CA LEU A 3 -28.68 -2.54 13.20
C LEU A 3 -28.77 -3.43 14.44
N GLN A 4 -29.72 -4.37 14.44
CA GLN A 4 -29.87 -5.34 15.53
C GLN A 4 -28.72 -6.36 15.52
N ALA A 5 -28.27 -6.81 14.35
CA ALA A 5 -27.08 -7.66 14.25
C ALA A 5 -25.81 -6.98 14.79
N ILE A 6 -25.64 -5.68 14.56
CA ILE A 6 -24.53 -4.90 15.16
C ILE A 6 -24.64 -4.91 16.70
N LYS A 7 -25.84 -4.66 17.24
CA LYS A 7 -26.09 -4.70 18.68
C LYS A 7 -25.80 -6.09 19.29
N GLU A 8 -26.18 -7.15 18.60
CA GLU A 8 -25.90 -8.54 19.03
C GLU A 8 -24.39 -8.82 19.01
N MET A 9 -23.67 -8.39 17.97
CA MET A 9 -22.21 -8.51 17.92
C MET A 9 -21.56 -7.79 19.10
N GLU A 10 -22.01 -6.59 19.46
CA GLU A 10 -21.49 -5.85 20.63
C GLU A 10 -21.76 -6.55 21.96
N GLN A 11 -22.83 -7.33 22.07
CA GLN A 11 -23.15 -8.11 23.26
C GLN A 11 -22.25 -9.34 23.40
N HIS A 12 -21.92 -9.99 22.28
CA HIS A 12 -21.19 -11.26 22.27
C HIS A 12 -19.67 -11.12 22.11
N TYR A 13 -19.19 -10.05 21.46
CA TYR A 13 -17.78 -9.85 21.14
C TYR A 13 -17.24 -8.55 21.75
N LYS A 14 -15.93 -8.51 22.02
CA LYS A 14 -15.20 -7.34 22.51
C LYS A 14 -13.84 -7.22 21.83
N GLY A 15 -13.28 -6.01 21.85
CA GLY A 15 -11.92 -5.74 21.38
C GLY A 15 -11.67 -6.28 19.96
N PRO A 16 -10.56 -6.99 19.71
CA PRO A 16 -10.20 -7.48 18.38
C PRO A 16 -11.25 -8.39 17.72
N HIS A 17 -11.96 -9.20 18.51
CA HIS A 17 -13.02 -10.06 17.96
C HIS A 17 -14.22 -9.25 17.46
N LEU A 18 -14.60 -8.20 18.19
CA LEU A 18 -15.66 -7.30 17.74
C LEU A 18 -15.23 -6.53 16.49
N ALA A 19 -14.00 -6.01 16.47
CA ALA A 19 -13.41 -5.34 15.31
C ALA A 19 -13.50 -6.22 14.06
N HIS A 20 -13.05 -7.46 14.16
CA HIS A 20 -13.03 -8.42 13.06
C HIS A 20 -14.42 -8.69 12.47
N HIS A 21 -15.41 -8.90 13.34
CA HIS A 21 -16.78 -9.13 12.90
C HIS A 21 -17.39 -7.90 12.24
N LEU A 22 -17.16 -6.70 12.80
CA LEU A 22 -17.66 -5.45 12.24
C LEU A 22 -16.99 -5.10 10.90
N VAL A 23 -15.69 -5.37 10.72
CA VAL A 23 -14.98 -5.20 9.43
C VAL A 23 -15.61 -6.09 8.35
N ARG A 24 -15.85 -7.36 8.65
CA ARG A 24 -16.50 -8.29 7.72
C ARG A 24 -17.94 -7.85 7.41
N PHE A 25 -18.68 -7.46 8.43
CA PHE A 25 -20.05 -6.97 8.29
C PHE A 25 -20.11 -5.73 7.38
N ARG A 26 -19.24 -4.74 7.61
CA ARG A 26 -19.11 -3.52 6.78
C ARG A 26 -18.76 -3.86 5.33
N THR A 27 -17.88 -4.85 5.12
CA THR A 27 -17.52 -5.32 3.78
C THR A 27 -18.72 -5.94 3.04
N ILE A 28 -19.51 -6.77 3.71
CA ILE A 28 -20.72 -7.39 3.14
C ILE A 28 -21.77 -6.31 2.84
N LEU A 29 -21.99 -5.39 3.79
CA LEU A 29 -22.91 -4.25 3.63
C LEU A 29 -22.60 -3.45 2.36
N ARG A 30 -21.34 -3.05 2.19
CA ARG A 30 -20.89 -2.24 1.03
C ARG A 30 -21.13 -2.97 -0.29
N ARG A 31 -20.80 -4.26 -0.35
CA ARG A 31 -20.92 -5.10 -1.56
C ARG A 31 -22.34 -5.53 -1.88
N SER A 32 -23.26 -5.45 -0.92
CA SER A 32 -24.65 -5.87 -1.12
C SER A 32 -25.32 -5.09 -2.25
N LYS A 33 -26.04 -5.77 -3.13
CA LYS A 33 -26.88 -5.14 -4.18
C LYS A 33 -28.36 -5.06 -3.78
N THR A 34 -28.74 -5.68 -2.67
CA THR A 34 -30.14 -5.77 -2.22
C THR A 34 -30.57 -4.62 -1.32
N LEU A 35 -29.63 -3.79 -0.88
CA LEU A 35 -29.88 -2.62 -0.04
C LEU A 35 -29.80 -1.34 -0.85
N THR A 36 -30.69 -0.39 -0.55
CA THR A 36 -30.60 0.96 -1.11
C THR A 36 -29.34 1.67 -0.60
N ALA A 37 -28.90 2.71 -1.32
CA ALA A 37 -27.79 3.54 -0.86
C ALA A 37 -28.09 4.20 0.51
N LEU A 38 -29.34 4.63 0.73
CA LEU A 38 -29.77 5.22 2.00
C LEU A 38 -29.68 4.22 3.15
N ASP A 39 -30.16 2.99 2.96
CA ASP A 39 -30.08 1.95 4.01
C ASP A 39 -28.63 1.60 4.35
N LYS A 40 -27.75 1.56 3.35
CA LYS A 40 -26.31 1.37 3.59
C LYS A 40 -25.74 2.52 4.41
N GLN A 41 -26.10 3.75 4.07
CA GLN A 41 -25.61 4.93 4.80
C GLN A 41 -26.04 4.90 6.27
N ILE A 42 -27.31 4.57 6.56
CA ILE A 42 -27.81 4.46 7.95
C ILE A 42 -26.97 3.45 8.76
N VAL A 43 -26.59 2.33 8.15
CA VAL A 43 -25.77 1.31 8.82
C VAL A 43 -24.31 1.75 8.93
N GLU A 44 -23.75 2.42 7.93
CA GLU A 44 -22.40 3.02 8.00
C GLU A 44 -22.31 4.07 9.11
N ASP A 45 -23.32 4.93 9.27
CA ASP A 45 -23.38 5.93 10.33
C ASP A 45 -23.39 5.27 11.73
N ARG A 46 -24.03 4.10 11.87
CA ARG A 46 -23.98 3.31 13.11
C ARG A 46 -22.59 2.73 13.39
N LEU A 47 -21.83 2.44 12.34
CA LEU A 47 -20.48 1.87 12.43
C LEU A 47 -19.41 2.93 12.67
N TYR A 48 -19.66 4.20 12.30
CA TYR A 48 -18.70 5.31 12.44
C TYR A 48 -18.03 5.41 13.82
N PRO A 49 -18.73 5.28 14.97
CA PRO A 49 -18.09 5.33 16.28
C PRO A 49 -17.07 4.22 16.54
N TYR A 50 -17.07 3.16 15.72
CA TYR A 50 -16.12 2.05 15.80
C TYR A 50 -14.94 2.22 14.86
N ASP A 51 -14.84 3.27 14.03
CA ASP A 51 -13.78 3.37 13.02
C ASP A 51 -12.37 3.13 13.61
N SER A 52 -12.05 3.73 14.76
CA SER A 52 -10.78 3.46 15.46
C SER A 52 -10.61 1.99 15.87
N LEU A 53 -11.67 1.32 16.33
CA LEU A 53 -11.65 -0.11 16.65
C LEU A 53 -11.51 -0.98 15.39
N LEU A 54 -12.14 -0.59 14.28
CA LEU A 54 -12.02 -1.30 13.00
C LEU A 54 -10.60 -1.22 12.45
N ASP A 55 -9.94 -0.08 12.64
CA ASP A 55 -8.55 0.11 12.26
C ASP A 55 -7.62 -0.82 13.06
N GLU A 56 -7.94 -1.16 14.31
CA GLU A 56 -7.18 -2.11 15.13
C GLU A 56 -7.29 -3.58 14.69
N ASP A 57 -8.15 -3.91 13.71
CA ASP A 57 -8.25 -5.28 13.21
C ASP A 57 -6.89 -5.77 12.67
N PRO A 58 -6.38 -6.95 13.09
CA PRO A 58 -5.07 -7.42 12.69
C PRO A 58 -4.88 -7.56 11.18
N ASP A 59 -5.91 -7.99 10.43
CA ASP A 59 -5.84 -8.14 8.98
C ASP A 59 -5.76 -6.76 8.30
N ILE A 60 -6.48 -5.76 8.84
CA ILE A 60 -6.39 -4.36 8.38
C ILE A 60 -5.00 -3.78 8.65
N GLN A 61 -4.47 -3.95 9.87
CA GLN A 61 -3.13 -3.49 10.24
C GLN A 61 -2.05 -4.13 9.38
N GLU A 62 -2.11 -5.44 9.14
CA GLU A 62 -1.17 -6.13 8.27
C GLU A 62 -1.22 -5.58 6.84
N ARG A 63 -2.43 -5.35 6.30
CA ARG A 63 -2.59 -4.75 4.96
C ARG A 63 -2.04 -3.33 4.88
N ILE A 64 -2.25 -2.52 5.91
CA ILE A 64 -1.66 -1.17 6.01
C ILE A 64 -0.14 -1.26 6.05
N ALA A 65 0.43 -2.12 6.90
CA ALA A 65 1.87 -2.30 7.03
C ALA A 65 2.51 -2.72 5.70
N ARG A 66 1.95 -3.72 5.02
CA ARG A 66 2.39 -4.14 3.67
C ARG A 66 2.28 -3.00 2.65
N GLY A 67 1.21 -2.21 2.73
CA GLY A 67 1.01 -1.03 1.88
C GLY A 67 2.08 0.05 2.10
N ILE A 68 2.42 0.35 3.36
CA ILE A 68 3.48 1.30 3.71
C ILE A 68 4.84 0.80 3.24
N GLU A 69 5.15 -0.48 3.44
CA GLU A 69 6.41 -1.08 2.97
C GLU A 69 6.53 -0.99 1.45
N LYS A 70 5.48 -1.39 0.72
CA LYS A 70 5.42 -1.27 -0.73
C LYS A 70 5.58 0.18 -1.19
N GLY A 71 4.87 1.12 -0.56
CA GLY A 71 4.97 2.55 -0.90
C GLY A 71 6.36 3.14 -0.66
N LYS A 72 7.09 2.67 0.37
CA LYS A 72 8.49 3.07 0.58
C LYS A 72 9.40 2.59 -0.55
N ILE A 73 9.20 1.36 -1.02
CA ILE A 73 9.97 0.80 -2.13
C ILE A 73 9.67 1.58 -3.42
N GLU A 74 8.39 1.76 -3.76
CA GLU A 74 7.96 2.51 -4.95
C GLU A 74 8.47 3.97 -4.91
N GLY A 75 8.44 4.61 -3.74
CA GLY A 75 8.99 5.95 -3.56
C GLY A 75 10.50 6.02 -3.80
N GLN A 76 11.26 5.02 -3.35
CA GLN A 76 12.70 4.94 -3.61
C GLN A 76 13.00 4.64 -5.08
N GLN A 77 12.25 3.73 -5.71
CA GLN A 77 12.36 3.45 -7.14
C GLN A 77 12.16 4.73 -7.96
N LYS A 78 11.09 5.48 -7.65
CA LYS A 78 10.83 6.78 -8.28
C LYS A 78 11.99 7.76 -8.06
N ALA A 79 12.51 7.87 -6.85
CA ALA A 79 13.62 8.79 -6.56
C ALA A 79 14.90 8.44 -7.37
N VAL A 80 15.18 7.15 -7.58
CA VAL A 80 16.31 6.71 -8.42
C VAL A 80 16.07 7.08 -9.88
N ILE A 81 14.86 6.86 -10.41
CA ILE A 81 14.50 7.20 -11.78
C ILE A 81 14.58 8.73 -12.00
N ASP A 82 14.01 9.52 -11.08
CA ASP A 82 14.04 10.99 -11.13
C ASP A 82 15.51 11.49 -11.09
N PHE A 83 16.39 10.84 -10.32
CA PHE A 83 17.82 11.16 -10.30
C PHE A 83 18.52 10.85 -11.63
N ILE A 84 18.21 9.70 -12.23
CA ILE A 84 18.74 9.29 -13.54
C ILE A 84 18.24 10.24 -14.63
N GLU A 85 16.98 10.65 -14.59
CA GLU A 85 16.41 11.61 -15.53
C GLU A 85 17.19 12.93 -15.54
N VAL A 86 17.57 13.43 -14.36
CA VAL A 86 18.33 14.68 -14.24
C VAL A 86 19.76 14.53 -14.79
N ARG A 87 20.44 13.41 -14.52
CA ARG A 87 21.88 13.27 -14.84
C ARG A 87 22.14 12.63 -16.21
N PHE A 88 21.33 11.63 -16.58
CA PHE A 88 21.47 10.82 -17.78
C PHE A 88 20.08 10.59 -18.43
N PRO A 89 19.47 11.63 -19.02
CA PRO A 89 18.09 11.56 -19.56
C PRO A 89 17.87 10.42 -20.56
N ALA A 90 18.89 10.07 -21.35
CA ALA A 90 18.83 8.98 -22.33
C ALA A 90 18.70 7.58 -21.71
N LEU A 91 18.83 7.44 -20.38
CA LEU A 91 18.72 6.17 -19.67
C LEU A 91 17.36 5.97 -18.97
N VAL A 92 16.44 6.93 -19.05
CA VAL A 92 15.17 6.89 -18.29
C VAL A 92 14.34 5.65 -18.62
N GLU A 93 14.18 5.30 -19.90
CA GLU A 93 13.38 4.12 -20.29
C GLU A 93 14.00 2.83 -19.72
N VAL A 94 15.30 2.64 -19.89
CA VAL A 94 16.02 1.48 -19.34
C VAL A 94 15.96 1.45 -17.82
N ALA A 95 16.07 2.62 -17.17
CA ALA A 95 15.96 2.74 -15.73
C ALA A 95 14.55 2.39 -15.23
N GLN A 96 13.49 2.81 -15.92
CA GLN A 96 12.11 2.44 -15.55
C GLN A 96 11.91 0.92 -15.61
N GLU A 97 12.40 0.26 -16.66
CA GLU A 97 12.28 -1.20 -16.79
C GLU A 97 13.04 -1.95 -15.69
N GLN A 98 14.23 -1.48 -15.34
CA GLN A 98 15.13 -2.20 -14.42
C GLN A 98 14.87 -1.86 -12.94
N VAL A 99 14.68 -0.58 -12.61
CA VAL A 99 14.50 -0.11 -11.23
C VAL A 99 13.19 -0.62 -10.64
N VAL A 100 12.14 -0.78 -11.45
CA VAL A 100 10.85 -1.34 -11.00
C VAL A 100 10.97 -2.80 -10.53
N GLN A 101 11.96 -3.55 -11.02
CA GLN A 101 12.22 -4.93 -10.57
C GLN A 101 12.97 -4.98 -9.23
N LEU A 102 13.59 -3.87 -8.81
CA LEU A 102 14.36 -3.80 -7.57
C LEU A 102 13.43 -3.54 -6.38
N ASN A 103 13.12 -4.60 -5.63
CA ASN A 103 12.21 -4.55 -4.49
C ASN A 103 12.93 -4.42 -3.14
N LYS A 104 14.27 -4.32 -3.12
CA LYS A 104 15.04 -4.17 -1.88
C LYS A 104 15.57 -2.75 -1.73
N PRO A 105 15.26 -2.06 -0.62
CA PRO A 105 15.77 -0.72 -0.34
C PRO A 105 17.30 -0.58 -0.44
N ASP A 106 18.04 -1.61 0.00
CA ASP A 106 19.50 -1.60 -0.03
C ASP A 106 20.07 -1.72 -1.46
N GLU A 107 19.36 -2.37 -2.37
CA GLU A 107 19.74 -2.43 -3.79
C GLU A 107 19.51 -1.08 -4.45
N LEU A 108 18.35 -0.45 -4.21
CA LEU A 108 18.04 0.90 -4.69
C LEU A 108 19.03 1.95 -4.17
N SER A 109 19.37 1.89 -2.89
CA SER A 109 20.35 2.79 -2.26
C SER A 109 21.76 2.59 -2.82
N ARG A 110 22.16 1.35 -3.13
CA ARG A 110 23.45 1.08 -3.78
C ARG A 110 23.46 1.56 -5.22
N LEU A 111 22.37 1.33 -5.97
CA LEU A 111 22.25 1.79 -7.35
C LEU A 111 22.40 3.31 -7.43
N VAL A 112 21.67 4.07 -6.61
CA VAL A 112 21.74 5.54 -6.65
C VAL A 112 23.16 6.05 -6.36
N LYS A 113 23.88 5.43 -5.42
CA LYS A 113 25.27 5.79 -5.10
C LYS A 113 26.21 5.49 -6.27
N GLN A 114 26.06 4.36 -6.95
CA GLN A 114 26.91 4.02 -8.09
C GLN A 114 26.62 4.90 -9.31
N ILE A 115 25.35 5.21 -9.59
CA ILE A 115 24.98 6.18 -10.62
C ILE A 115 25.49 7.59 -10.25
N ALA A 116 25.51 7.96 -8.97
CA ALA A 116 26.09 9.21 -8.50
C ALA A 116 27.63 9.27 -8.68
N LEU A 117 28.32 8.13 -8.79
CA LEU A 117 29.75 8.08 -9.04
C LEU A 117 30.11 7.87 -10.52
N ALA A 118 29.15 7.46 -11.36
CA ALA A 118 29.38 7.26 -12.78
C ALA A 118 29.79 8.57 -13.47
N PRO A 119 30.96 8.63 -14.15
CA PRO A 119 31.44 9.85 -14.79
C PRO A 119 30.64 10.19 -16.07
N ASP A 120 30.07 9.19 -16.72
CA ASP A 120 29.39 9.32 -18.01
C ASP A 120 28.21 8.35 -18.16
N GLU A 121 27.45 8.53 -19.25
CA GLU A 121 26.28 7.72 -19.59
C GLU A 121 26.64 6.24 -19.81
N ALA A 122 27.79 5.95 -20.42
CA ALA A 122 28.21 4.58 -20.70
C ALA A 122 28.43 3.79 -19.40
N THR A 123 29.10 4.41 -18.43
CA THR A 123 29.31 3.83 -17.10
C THR A 123 27.99 3.68 -16.35
N ALA A 124 27.10 4.68 -16.42
CA ALA A 124 25.79 4.61 -15.78
C ALA A 124 24.90 3.50 -16.37
N ARG A 125 24.92 3.32 -17.70
CA ARG A 125 24.21 2.23 -18.39
C ARG A 125 24.75 0.87 -17.98
N TRP A 126 26.07 0.74 -17.86
CA TRP A 126 26.69 -0.49 -17.35
C TRP A 126 26.27 -0.79 -15.91
N VAL A 127 26.32 0.22 -15.02
CA VAL A 127 25.87 0.09 -13.62
C VAL A 127 24.42 -0.39 -13.58
N LEU A 128 23.50 0.25 -14.30
CA LEU A 128 22.09 -0.17 -14.36
C LEU A 128 21.97 -1.67 -14.73
N GLY A 129 22.68 -2.10 -15.78
CA GLY A 129 22.69 -3.50 -16.22
C GLY A 129 23.22 -4.49 -15.17
N THR A 130 24.12 -4.08 -14.27
CA THR A 130 24.61 -4.97 -13.19
C THR A 130 23.59 -5.22 -12.07
N PHE A 131 22.60 -4.33 -11.90
CA PHE A 131 21.54 -4.50 -10.91
C PHE A 131 20.31 -5.23 -11.47
N ALA A 132 20.19 -5.30 -12.80
CA ALA A 132 19.11 -5.99 -13.49
C ALA A 132 19.35 -7.51 -13.70
N ALA A 133 20.54 -8.00 -13.32
CA ALA A 133 20.99 -9.38 -13.51
C ALA A 133 20.74 -10.29 -12.29
#